data_AF-A0A1A8NF73-F1
#
_entry.id   AF-A0A1A8NF73-F1
#
_cell.length_a   1.000
_cell.length_b   1.000
_cell.length_c   1.000
_cell.angle_alpha   90.00
_cell.angle_beta   90.00
_cell.angle_gamma   90.00
#
_symmetry.space_group_name_H-M   'P 1'
#
loop_
_entity.id
_entity.type
_entity.pdbx_description
1 polymer ?
#
loop_
_entity_poly.entity_id
_entity_poly.type
_entity_poly.pdbx_seq_one_letter_code
_entity_poly.pdbx_strand_id
1 'polypeptide(L)'
;MRMREGAYKLLLACSKREQVLNASKNLLTCNARIKAYLTQLQREKEGQDMMATDKRLADGRLPCHGTIAVTGLRLPLMWRDSDHFNNRGSSRRVAVFCLMQIGSDVFDTEMVVVDRSITDICFDGVTLFKNVDPEFDLRVELWSCALEEELTLVNTPKKLAKKLRNSFGKSSGKKLCTLLDTPDPDTFLQNNPIPPYVWCHPPQSLGSLGFFCHLELIWGCT
;
A
#
# COMPACT_ATOMS: atom_id res chain seq x y z
N MET A 1 -10.91 0.51 12.35
CA MET A 1 -10.62 -0.91 12.67
C MET A 1 -11.52 -1.91 11.95
N ARG A 2 -12.85 -1.79 12.01
CA ARG A 2 -13.77 -2.72 11.32
C ARG A 2 -13.52 -2.84 9.80
N MET A 3 -13.18 -1.74 9.13
CA MET A 3 -12.84 -1.73 7.70
C MET A 3 -11.63 -2.63 7.38
N ARG A 4 -10.55 -2.56 8.18
CA ARG A 4 -9.35 -3.39 8.03
C ARG A 4 -9.69 -4.87 8.18
N GLU A 5 -10.47 -5.22 9.19
CA GLU A 5 -10.92 -6.61 9.41
C GLU A 5 -11.78 -7.11 8.24
N GLY A 6 -12.72 -6.29 7.75
CA GLY A 6 -13.54 -6.62 6.59
C GLY A 6 -12.70 -6.86 5.34
N ALA A 7 -11.71 -5.99 5.07
CA ALA A 7 -10.79 -6.15 3.97
C ALA A 7 -9.96 -7.43 4.08
N TYR A 8 -9.46 -7.77 5.28
CA TYR A 8 -8.71 -9.00 5.50
C TYR A 8 -9.57 -10.26 5.35
N LYS A 9 -10.82 -10.25 5.85
CA LYS A 9 -11.76 -11.36 5.64
C LYS A 9 -12.09 -11.56 4.17
N LEU A 10 -12.30 -10.47 3.43
CA LEU A 10 -12.53 -10.52 1.98
C LEU A 10 -11.32 -11.13 1.28
N LEU A 11 -10.10 -10.70 1.64
CA LEU A 11 -8.86 -11.23 1.10
C LEU A 11 -8.77 -12.76 1.27
N LEU A 12 -9.11 -13.28 2.46
CA LEU A 12 -9.12 -14.73 2.73
C LEU A 12 -10.19 -15.49 1.93
N ALA A 13 -11.24 -14.81 1.49
CA ALA A 13 -12.31 -15.40 0.67
C ALA A 13 -12.03 -15.34 -0.84
N CYS A 14 -11.04 -14.54 -1.27
CA CYS A 14 -10.70 -14.40 -2.69
C CYS A 14 -10.11 -15.69 -3.26
N SER A 15 -10.57 -16.10 -4.45
CA SER A 15 -10.01 -17.25 -5.18
C SER A 15 -9.32 -16.86 -6.47
N LYS A 16 -9.67 -15.70 -7.05
CA LYS A 16 -9.05 -15.17 -8.26
C LYS A 16 -7.94 -14.19 -7.90
N ARG A 17 -6.83 -14.22 -8.66
CA ARG A 17 -5.66 -13.34 -8.47
C ARG A 17 -6.04 -11.87 -8.39
N GLU A 18 -6.88 -11.40 -9.31
CA GLU A 18 -7.34 -10.01 -9.36
C GLU A 18 -8.12 -9.61 -8.10
N GLN A 19 -8.95 -10.51 -7.57
CA GLN A 19 -9.67 -10.27 -6.32
C GLN A 19 -8.71 -10.17 -5.14
N VAL A 20 -7.72 -11.07 -5.07
CA VAL A 20 -6.66 -11.06 -4.05
C VAL A 20 -5.88 -9.74 -4.09
N LEU A 21 -5.52 -9.26 -5.29
CA LEU A 21 -4.81 -7.99 -5.46
C LEU A 21 -5.63 -6.80 -4.96
N ASN A 22 -6.87 -6.68 -5.40
CA ASN A 22 -7.75 -5.59 -5.00
C ASN A 22 -8.06 -5.62 -3.49
N ALA A 23 -8.36 -6.79 -2.94
CA ALA A 23 -8.60 -6.94 -1.50
C ALA A 23 -7.35 -6.58 -0.67
N SER A 24 -6.17 -6.98 -1.15
CA SER A 24 -4.89 -6.66 -0.49
C SER A 24 -4.56 -5.17 -0.59
N LYS A 25 -4.76 -4.54 -1.74
CA LYS A 25 -4.61 -3.09 -1.91
C LYS A 25 -5.50 -2.33 -0.92
N ASN A 26 -6.77 -2.74 -0.79
CA ASN A 26 -7.71 -2.14 0.16
C ASN A 26 -7.23 -2.31 1.61
N LEU A 27 -6.71 -3.48 1.96
CA LEU A 27 -6.15 -3.74 3.27
C LEU A 27 -4.94 -2.86 3.57
N LEU A 28 -3.99 -2.74 2.63
CA LEU A 28 -2.81 -1.89 2.74
C LEU A 28 -3.19 -0.42 2.91
N THR A 29 -4.12 0.07 2.09
CA THR A 29 -4.64 1.44 2.17
C THR A 29 -5.32 1.70 3.51
N CYS A 30 -6.14 0.75 4.00
CA CYS A 30 -6.75 0.83 5.32
C CYS A 30 -5.71 0.89 6.43
N ASN A 31 -4.65 0.09 6.34
CA ASN A 31 -3.56 0.08 7.31
C ASN A 31 -2.81 1.41 7.34
N ALA A 32 -2.48 1.96 6.17
CA ALA A 32 -1.85 3.27 6.06
C ALA A 32 -2.72 4.37 6.69
N ARG A 33 -4.03 4.39 6.41
CA ARG A 33 -4.99 5.31 7.04
C ARG A 33 -5.03 5.19 8.56
N ILE A 34 -5.07 3.94 9.07
CA ILE A 34 -5.06 3.70 10.52
C ILE A 34 -3.75 4.20 11.13
N LYS A 35 -2.61 3.90 10.50
CA LYS A 35 -1.30 4.34 10.98
C LYS A 35 -1.22 5.86 11.05
N ALA A 36 -1.61 6.54 9.97
CA ALA A 36 -1.63 7.99 9.86
C ALA A 36 -2.51 8.64 10.94
N TYR A 37 -3.71 8.10 11.15
CA TYR A 37 -4.62 8.55 12.20
C TYR A 37 -4.06 8.36 13.61
N LEU A 38 -3.48 7.19 13.90
CA LEU A 38 -2.87 6.92 15.21
C LEU A 38 -1.66 7.82 15.47
N THR A 39 -0.84 8.09 14.46
CA THR A 39 0.28 9.04 14.56
C THR A 39 -0.21 10.44 14.86
N GLN A 40 -1.32 10.90 14.25
CA GLN A 40 -1.90 12.20 14.57
C GLN A 40 -2.38 12.28 16.02
N LEU A 41 -3.14 11.28 16.48
CA LEU A 41 -3.62 11.24 17.88
C LEU A 41 -2.48 11.27 18.90
N GLN A 42 -1.37 10.58 18.60
CA GLN A 42 -0.19 10.57 19.45
C GLN A 42 0.45 11.96 19.55
N ARG A 43 0.57 12.69 18.42
CA ARG A 43 1.08 14.08 18.39
C ARG A 43 0.19 15.04 19.16
N GLU A 44 -1.13 14.90 19.06
CA GLU A 44 -2.09 15.72 19.81
C GLU A 44 -1.96 15.50 21.32
N LYS A 45 -1.78 14.25 21.74
CA LYS A 45 -1.54 13.90 23.15
C LYS A 45 -0.24 14.51 23.68
N GLU A 46 0.85 14.37 22.93
CA GLU A 46 2.16 14.94 23.30
C GLU A 46 2.14 16.47 23.32
N GLY A 47 1.43 17.11 22.38
CA GLY A 47 1.24 18.56 22.35
C GLY A 47 0.41 19.09 23.52
N GLN A 48 -0.61 18.35 23.96
CA GLN A 48 -1.38 18.69 25.17
C GLN A 48 -0.55 18.59 26.45
N ASP A 49 0.37 17.62 26.53
CA ASP A 49 1.31 17.48 27.66
C ASP A 49 2.38 18.60 27.68
N MET A 50 2.72 19.18 26.51
CA MET A 50 3.70 20.28 26.38
C MET A 50 3.10 21.69 26.49
N MET A 51 1.81 21.88 26.24
CA MET A 51 1.11 23.18 26.29
C MET A 51 1.01 23.80 27.70
N ALA A 52 1.53 23.16 28.75
CA ALA A 52 1.68 23.78 30.06
C ALA A 52 2.80 24.85 30.11
N THR A 53 3.72 24.89 29.14
CA THR A 53 4.94 25.74 29.27
C THR A 53 5.33 26.54 28.04
N ASP A 54 4.43 26.86 27.10
CA ASP A 54 4.79 27.90 26.12
C ASP A 54 3.60 28.77 25.67
N LYS A 55 3.40 29.84 26.42
CA LYS A 55 2.52 30.95 26.09
C LYS A 55 3.37 32.17 25.72
N ARG A 56 4.42 32.04 24.90
CA ARG A 56 5.23 33.21 24.55
C ARG A 56 5.66 33.26 23.08
N LEU A 57 5.01 34.23 22.41
CA LEU A 57 5.59 35.12 21.40
C LEU A 57 5.90 34.52 20.02
N ALA A 58 4.97 34.68 19.08
CA ALA A 58 5.30 34.99 17.70
C ALA A 58 4.14 35.79 17.09
N ASP A 59 4.51 36.76 16.25
CA ASP A 59 3.65 37.66 15.47
C ASP A 59 2.30 37.04 15.07
N GLY A 60 1.20 37.80 15.19
CA GLY A 60 -0.20 37.33 15.13
C GLY A 60 -0.68 36.79 13.77
N ARG A 61 0.25 36.32 12.93
CA ARG A 61 0.00 35.74 11.62
C ARG A 61 -0.06 34.22 11.73
N LEU A 62 -1.28 33.69 11.71
CA LEU A 62 -1.51 32.25 11.61
C LEU A 62 -1.00 31.74 10.25
N PRO A 63 -0.44 30.51 10.17
CA PRO A 63 -0.11 29.89 8.90
C PRO A 63 -1.33 29.87 7.98
N CYS A 64 -1.13 30.16 6.69
CA CYS A 64 -2.19 30.04 5.70
C CYS A 64 -2.26 28.60 5.20
N HIS A 65 -3.39 27.93 5.40
CA HIS A 65 -3.59 26.60 4.88
C HIS A 65 -4.02 26.64 3.41
N GLY A 66 -3.53 25.69 2.62
CA GLY A 66 -3.82 25.61 1.19
C GLY A 66 -4.50 24.32 0.78
N THR A 67 -4.83 24.22 -0.51
CA THR A 67 -5.18 22.96 -1.16
C THR A 67 -4.02 22.52 -2.06
N ILE A 68 -3.56 21.28 -1.87
CA ILE A 68 -2.58 20.63 -2.74
C ILE A 68 -3.32 19.72 -3.70
N ALA A 69 -3.08 19.91 -5.00
CA ALA A 69 -3.49 18.98 -6.03
C ALA A 69 -2.27 18.20 -6.55
N VAL A 70 -2.36 16.88 -6.49
CA VAL A 70 -1.39 15.97 -7.10
C VAL A 70 -2.00 15.41 -8.39
N THR A 71 -1.32 15.66 -9.51
CA THR A 71 -1.77 15.28 -10.85
C THR A 71 -0.59 14.82 -11.69
N GLY A 72 -0.85 14.03 -12.75
CA GLY A 72 0.20 13.67 -13.72
C GLY A 72 1.35 12.87 -13.11
N LEU A 73 1.07 12.06 -12.08
CA LEU A 73 2.08 11.25 -11.41
C LEU A 73 2.65 10.23 -12.41
N ARG A 74 3.94 10.39 -12.75
CA ARG A 74 4.63 9.55 -13.73
C ARG A 74 5.91 8.96 -13.18
N LEU A 75 6.05 7.65 -13.28
CA LEU A 75 7.22 6.89 -12.84
C LEU A 75 7.87 6.18 -14.04
N PRO A 76 8.93 6.76 -14.61
CA PRO A 76 9.80 6.07 -15.55
C PRO A 76 10.28 4.71 -15.04
N LEU A 77 10.16 3.69 -15.90
CA LEU A 77 10.60 2.33 -15.68
C LEU A 77 11.93 2.10 -16.38
N MET A 78 12.97 1.80 -15.59
CA MET A 78 14.26 1.37 -16.12
C MET A 78 14.34 -0.16 -16.08
N TRP A 79 14.05 -0.79 -17.22
CA TRP A 79 14.25 -2.22 -17.41
C TRP A 79 15.75 -2.52 -17.62
N ARG A 80 16.30 -3.52 -16.92
CA ARG A 80 17.68 -3.94 -17.16
C ARG A 80 17.83 -4.57 -18.54
N ASP A 81 18.97 -4.36 -19.19
CA ASP A 81 19.27 -4.93 -20.52
C ASP A 81 19.17 -6.47 -20.55
N SER A 82 19.58 -7.14 -19.48
CA SER A 82 19.42 -8.59 -19.34
C SER A 82 17.97 -9.05 -19.39
N ASP A 83 17.06 -8.21 -18.89
CA ASP A 83 15.63 -8.43 -18.99
C ASP A 83 15.10 -8.04 -20.38
N HIS A 84 15.62 -6.98 -21.00
CA HIS A 84 15.17 -6.49 -22.30
C HIS A 84 15.59 -7.40 -23.48
N PHE A 85 16.84 -7.86 -23.53
CA PHE A 85 17.39 -8.58 -24.68
C PHE A 85 17.31 -10.12 -24.57
N ASN A 86 17.31 -10.68 -23.36
CA ASN A 86 17.51 -12.11 -23.14
C ASN A 86 16.22 -12.92 -22.88
N ASN A 87 15.06 -12.27 -22.87
CA ASN A 87 13.76 -12.88 -22.58
C ASN A 87 12.76 -12.63 -23.73
N ARG A 88 13.15 -13.00 -24.96
CA ARG A 88 12.24 -13.09 -26.11
C ARG A 88 11.12 -14.09 -25.79
N GLY A 89 10.05 -13.63 -25.13
CA GLY A 89 8.91 -14.45 -24.71
C GLY A 89 8.47 -14.30 -23.24
N SER A 90 9.09 -13.45 -22.42
CA SER A 90 8.61 -13.25 -21.04
C SER A 90 7.43 -12.27 -20.99
N SER A 91 6.22 -12.80 -20.79
CA SER A 91 4.96 -12.09 -20.53
C SER A 91 4.85 -11.51 -19.11
N ARG A 92 5.98 -11.26 -18.44
CA ARG A 92 6.00 -10.79 -17.05
C ARG A 92 5.26 -9.46 -16.96
N ARG A 93 4.12 -9.51 -16.28
CA ARG A 93 3.31 -8.34 -15.93
C ARG A 93 3.53 -8.01 -14.47
N VAL A 94 3.36 -6.74 -14.12
CA VAL A 94 3.44 -6.27 -12.73
C VAL A 94 2.22 -5.42 -12.46
N ALA A 95 1.47 -5.75 -11.41
CA ALA A 95 0.42 -4.88 -10.90
C ALA A 95 1.03 -3.83 -9.98
N VAL A 96 0.68 -2.56 -10.16
CA VAL A 96 1.28 -1.42 -9.47
C VAL A 96 0.21 -0.45 -9.02
N PHE A 97 0.37 0.14 -7.84
CA PHE A 97 -0.40 1.30 -7.38
C PHE A 97 0.45 2.16 -6.45
N CYS A 98 0.03 3.41 -6.20
CA CYS A 98 0.69 4.30 -5.26
C CYS A 98 -0.23 4.61 -4.06
N LEU A 99 0.38 4.78 -2.88
CA LEU A 99 -0.22 5.50 -1.77
C LEU A 99 0.39 6.89 -1.68
N MET A 100 -0.44 7.89 -1.45
CA MET A 100 -0.06 9.28 -1.24
C MET A 100 -0.57 9.73 0.12
N GLN A 101 0.31 10.33 0.93
CA GLN A 101 0.00 10.74 2.29
C GLN A 101 0.52 12.14 2.59
N ILE A 102 -0.34 12.98 3.17
CA ILE A 102 0.02 14.23 3.84
C ILE A 102 -0.66 14.22 5.21
N GLY A 103 0.12 14.26 6.29
CA GLY A 103 -0.44 14.16 7.64
C GLY A 103 -1.24 12.86 7.85
N SER A 104 -2.52 13.00 8.21
CA SER A 104 -3.47 11.89 8.39
C SER A 104 -4.26 11.53 7.13
N ASP A 105 -4.21 12.37 6.11
CA ASP A 105 -4.88 12.11 4.83
C ASP A 105 -4.07 11.12 4.01
N VAL A 106 -4.72 10.03 3.60
CA VAL A 106 -4.11 8.96 2.79
C VAL A 106 -5.03 8.58 1.63
N PHE A 107 -4.49 8.71 0.43
CA PHE A 107 -5.15 8.37 -0.84
C PHE A 107 -4.36 7.29 -1.58
N ASP A 108 -5.06 6.54 -2.43
CA ASP A 108 -4.49 5.52 -3.29
C ASP A 108 -4.81 5.82 -4.76
N THR A 109 -3.89 5.49 -5.67
CA THR A 109 -4.17 5.52 -7.10
C THR A 109 -4.91 4.27 -7.53
N GLU A 110 -5.49 4.27 -8.73
CA GLU A 110 -5.93 3.03 -9.37
C GLU A 110 -4.77 2.03 -9.53
N MET A 111 -5.10 0.74 -9.54
CA MET A 111 -4.13 -0.30 -9.80
C MET A 111 -3.98 -0.47 -11.30
N VAL A 112 -2.74 -0.41 -11.78
CA VAL A 112 -2.41 -0.58 -13.20
C VAL A 112 -1.55 -1.81 -13.39
N VAL A 113 -1.73 -2.50 -14.51
CA VAL A 113 -0.89 -3.64 -14.88
C VAL A 113 0.05 -3.21 -15.98
N VAL A 114 1.36 -3.28 -15.72
CA VAL A 114 2.40 -2.91 -16.67
C VAL A 114 3.15 -4.14 -17.16
N ASP A 115 3.61 -4.09 -18.39
CA ASP A 115 4.56 -5.04 -18.96
C ASP A 115 5.78 -4.31 -19.51
N ARG A 116 6.68 -5.06 -20.14
CA ARG A 116 7.97 -4.55 -20.64
C ARG A 116 7.85 -3.56 -21.80
N SER A 117 6.68 -3.45 -22.43
CA SER A 117 6.44 -2.42 -23.46
C SER A 117 6.22 -1.04 -22.85
N ILE A 118 5.90 -0.97 -21.57
CA ILE A 118 5.65 0.27 -20.85
C ILE A 118 6.98 0.85 -20.36
N THR A 119 7.26 2.08 -20.77
CA THR A 119 8.44 2.85 -20.33
C THR A 119 8.15 3.70 -19.10
N ASP A 120 6.88 4.00 -18.83
CA ASP A 120 6.47 4.91 -17.78
C ASP A 120 5.12 4.47 -17.21
N ILE A 121 5.01 4.44 -15.88
CA ILE A 121 3.72 4.28 -15.20
C ILE A 121 3.09 5.66 -15.05
N CYS A 122 1.92 5.87 -15.63
CA CYS A 122 1.17 7.11 -15.50
C CYS A 122 -0.10 6.88 -14.67
N PHE A 123 -0.34 7.75 -13.70
CA PHE A 123 -1.60 7.81 -12.97
C PHE A 123 -2.30 9.13 -13.30
N ASP A 124 -3.38 9.04 -14.10
CA ASP A 124 -4.11 10.22 -14.61
C ASP A 124 -5.06 10.85 -13.57
N GLY A 125 -5.27 10.16 -12.44
CA GLY A 125 -6.15 10.63 -11.37
C GLY A 125 -5.63 11.91 -10.69
N VAL A 126 -6.56 12.72 -10.21
CA VAL A 126 -6.28 13.90 -9.39
C VAL A 126 -6.52 13.57 -7.92
N THR A 127 -5.52 13.82 -7.08
CA THR A 127 -5.66 13.71 -5.61
C THR A 127 -5.61 15.09 -4.97
N LEU A 128 -6.60 15.39 -4.12
CA LEU A 128 -6.72 16.69 -3.46
C LEU A 128 -6.53 16.52 -1.96
N PHE A 129 -5.52 17.19 -1.42
CA PHE A 129 -5.33 17.37 0.02
C PHE A 129 -5.78 18.78 0.39
N LYS A 130 -6.71 18.91 1.34
CA LYS A 130 -7.29 20.19 1.75
C LYS A 130 -6.75 20.60 3.10
N ASN A 131 -6.75 21.90 3.37
CA ASN A 131 -6.32 22.46 4.66
C ASN A 131 -4.88 22.03 5.02
N VAL A 132 -4.00 22.03 4.02
CA VAL A 132 -2.62 21.59 4.16
C VAL A 132 -1.78 22.74 4.71
N ASP A 133 -1.00 22.47 5.75
CA ASP A 133 -0.04 23.41 6.32
C ASP A 133 1.09 23.75 5.31
N PRO A 134 1.63 24.98 5.30
CA PRO A 134 2.77 25.33 4.45
C PRO A 134 4.01 24.43 4.61
N GLU A 135 4.22 23.82 5.77
CA GLU A 135 5.36 22.95 6.08
C GLU A 135 5.04 21.45 5.86
N PHE A 136 4.17 21.14 4.90
CA PHE A 136 3.74 19.78 4.64
C PHE A 136 4.82 18.87 4.06
N ASP A 137 4.74 17.59 4.43
CA ASP A 137 5.48 16.51 3.77
C ASP A 137 4.51 15.62 2.99
N LEU A 138 4.72 15.53 1.68
CA LEU A 138 4.03 14.54 0.84
C LEU A 138 4.87 13.28 0.71
N ARG A 139 4.31 12.16 1.20
CA ARG A 139 4.89 10.83 1.06
C ARG A 139 4.19 10.07 -0.06
N VAL A 140 4.96 9.59 -1.03
CA VAL A 140 4.48 8.72 -2.12
C VAL A 140 5.14 7.36 -2.00
N GLU A 141 4.35 6.29 -1.87
CA GLU A 141 4.82 4.91 -1.82
C GLU A 141 4.32 4.12 -3.02
N LEU A 142 5.26 3.57 -3.79
CA LEU A 142 4.94 2.64 -4.86
C LEU A 142 4.84 1.22 -4.34
N TRP A 143 3.73 0.56 -4.64
CA TRP A 143 3.48 -0.85 -4.34
C TRP A 143 3.42 -1.65 -5.62
N SER A 144 4.13 -2.78 -5.66
CA SER A 144 4.18 -3.64 -6.84
C SER A 144 4.00 -5.12 -6.51
N CYS A 145 3.35 -5.85 -7.42
CA CYS A 145 3.16 -7.29 -7.40
C CYS A 145 3.52 -7.89 -8.75
N ALA A 146 4.43 -8.85 -8.78
CA ALA A 146 4.65 -9.64 -9.99
C ALA A 146 3.40 -10.49 -10.29
N LEU A 147 2.94 -10.43 -11.54
CA LEU A 147 1.92 -11.31 -12.08
C LEU A 147 2.62 -12.40 -12.88
N GLU A 148 2.84 -13.55 -12.24
CA GLU A 148 3.23 -14.74 -12.99
C GLU A 148 2.03 -15.24 -13.79
N GLU A 149 2.26 -15.44 -15.09
CA GLU A 149 1.35 -16.15 -15.98
C GLU A 149 1.45 -17.64 -15.64
N GLU A 150 0.30 -18.31 -15.46
CA GLU A 150 0.26 -19.78 -15.36
C GLU A 150 0.74 -20.35 -16.69
N LEU A 151 2.05 -20.54 -16.83
CA LEU A 151 2.57 -21.48 -17.82
C LEU A 151 1.97 -22.82 -17.42
N THR A 152 1.04 -23.30 -18.24
CA THR A 152 0.43 -24.61 -18.14
C THR A 152 1.52 -25.66 -17.95
N LEU A 153 1.77 -26.04 -16.69
CA LEU A 153 2.57 -27.20 -16.37
C LEU A 153 1.67 -28.41 -16.63
N VAL A 154 1.49 -28.74 -17.91
CA VAL A 154 1.07 -30.08 -18.32
C VAL A 154 2.24 -31.00 -18.00
N ASN A 155 2.36 -31.40 -16.74
CA ASN A 155 3.15 -32.55 -16.34
C ASN A 155 2.31 -33.37 -15.35
N THR A 156 1.95 -34.55 -15.83
CA THR A 156 1.05 -35.57 -15.27
C THR A 156 1.18 -35.85 -13.77
N PRO A 157 0.09 -36.24 -13.07
CA PRO A 157 0.13 -36.59 -11.66
C PRO A 157 0.69 -38.00 -11.47
N LYS A 158 1.79 -38.15 -10.74
CA LYS A 158 2.24 -39.45 -10.22
C LYS A 158 2.54 -39.37 -8.72
N LYS A 159 1.58 -39.89 -7.96
CA LYS A 159 1.72 -40.58 -6.67
C LYS A 159 2.49 -39.83 -5.56
N LEU A 160 1.75 -39.13 -4.70
CA LEU A 160 2.04 -39.06 -3.27
C LEU A 160 0.79 -39.48 -2.48
N ALA A 161 0.64 -40.80 -2.36
CA ALA A 161 -0.16 -41.36 -1.29
C ALA A 161 0.72 -41.36 -0.03
N LYS A 162 0.26 -40.72 1.06
CA LYS A 162 -0.06 -41.36 2.35
C LYS A 162 -0.05 -40.34 3.50
N LYS A 163 -1.25 -40.14 4.06
CA LYS A 163 -1.59 -39.78 5.45
C LYS A 163 -1.16 -38.41 5.99
N LEU A 164 -2.11 -37.48 5.99
CA LEU A 164 -2.38 -36.69 7.19
C LEU A 164 -3.77 -37.06 7.72
N ARG A 165 -3.77 -37.55 8.94
CA ARG A 165 -4.91 -38.08 9.69
C ARG A 165 -5.79 -36.92 10.12
N ASN A 166 -7.08 -37.01 9.79
CA ASN A 166 -8.13 -36.13 10.30
C ASN A 166 -8.06 -36.03 11.84
N SER A 167 -7.90 -34.83 12.36
CA SER A 167 -8.53 -34.42 13.61
C SER A 167 -9.24 -33.08 13.38
N PHE A 168 -10.54 -33.19 13.13
CA PHE A 168 -11.49 -32.09 13.31
C PHE A 168 -11.53 -31.75 14.80
N GLY A 169 -10.74 -30.77 15.21
CA GLY A 169 -10.93 -30.07 16.48
C GLY A 169 -11.95 -28.96 16.29
N LYS A 170 -13.16 -29.15 16.79
CA LYS A 170 -14.15 -28.07 16.94
C LYS A 170 -13.58 -27.02 17.91
N SER A 171 -13.06 -25.91 17.38
CA SER A 171 -12.89 -24.64 18.12
C SER A 171 -13.46 -23.49 17.31
N SER A 172 -14.77 -23.57 17.06
CA SER A 172 -15.55 -22.37 16.72
C SER A 172 -15.64 -21.50 17.97
N GLY A 173 -15.23 -20.23 17.85
CA GLY A 173 -15.40 -19.21 18.88
C GLY A 173 -14.15 -18.94 19.72
N LYS A 174 -13.19 -18.16 19.18
CA LYS A 174 -12.31 -17.24 19.95
C LYS A 174 -11.31 -16.41 19.13
N LYS A 175 -11.09 -16.71 17.84
CA LYS A 175 -10.17 -15.88 16.98
C LYS A 175 -10.79 -14.58 16.44
N LEU A 176 -12.05 -14.30 16.75
CA LEU A 176 -12.76 -13.12 16.24
C LEU A 176 -12.40 -11.85 17.01
N CYS A 177 -12.15 -11.94 18.34
CA CYS A 177 -11.84 -10.76 19.14
C CYS A 177 -10.44 -10.19 18.87
N THR A 178 -9.46 -11.03 18.53
CA THR A 178 -8.06 -10.61 18.37
C THR A 178 -7.83 -9.66 17.18
N LEU A 179 -8.69 -9.72 16.14
CA LEU A 179 -8.58 -8.84 14.97
C LEU A 179 -9.01 -7.39 15.24
N LEU A 180 -9.93 -7.21 16.19
CA LEU A 180 -10.45 -5.90 16.58
C LEU A 180 -9.53 -5.21 17.59
N ASP A 181 -8.91 -5.98 18.47
CA ASP A 181 -8.16 -5.49 19.64
C ASP A 181 -6.73 -5.04 19.34
N THR A 182 -6.20 -5.29 18.14
CA THR A 182 -4.84 -4.86 17.77
C THR A 182 -4.89 -3.51 17.08
N PRO A 183 -4.69 -2.37 17.76
CA PRO A 183 -4.79 -1.06 17.11
C PRO A 183 -3.71 -0.89 16.03
N ASP A 184 -2.50 -1.35 16.33
CA ASP A 184 -1.33 -1.18 15.51
C ASP A 184 -1.39 -1.97 14.18
N PRO A 185 -1.25 -1.32 13.01
CA PRO A 185 -1.25 -1.99 11.71
C PRO A 185 -0.11 -2.99 11.50
N ASP A 186 1.08 -2.71 12.04
CA ASP A 186 2.28 -3.54 11.83
C ASP A 186 2.13 -4.86 12.60
N THR A 187 1.70 -4.79 13.86
CA THR A 187 1.33 -5.95 14.70
C THR A 187 0.18 -6.74 14.09
N PHE A 188 -0.81 -6.05 13.51
CA PHE A 188 -1.93 -6.72 12.83
C PHE A 188 -1.42 -7.58 11.67
N LEU A 189 -0.56 -7.06 10.80
CA LEU A 189 0.00 -7.80 9.66
C LEU A 189 0.92 -8.94 10.09
N GLN A 190 1.65 -8.80 11.20
CA GLN A 190 2.45 -9.89 11.75
C GLN A 190 1.57 -11.08 12.17
N ASN A 191 0.40 -10.81 12.75
CA ASN A 191 -0.57 -11.83 13.13
C ASN A 191 -1.43 -12.32 11.95
N ASN A 192 -1.52 -11.52 10.88
CA ASN A 192 -2.43 -11.69 9.75
C ASN A 192 -1.71 -11.39 8.42
N PRO A 193 -0.77 -12.25 8.01
CA PRO A 193 0.07 -11.97 6.86
C PRO A 193 -0.77 -11.97 5.58
N ILE A 194 -0.52 -10.97 4.72
CA ILE A 194 -0.94 -11.00 3.32
C ILE A 194 -0.15 -12.14 2.63
N PRO A 195 -0.76 -12.90 1.70
CA PRO A 195 -0.02 -13.94 1.00
C PRO A 195 1.27 -13.37 0.37
N PRO A 196 2.43 -14.04 0.53
CA PRO A 196 3.76 -13.45 0.29
C PRO A 196 4.01 -13.07 -1.18
N TYR A 197 3.17 -13.53 -2.10
CA TYR A 197 3.25 -13.27 -3.53
C TYR A 197 2.43 -12.06 -3.98
N VAL A 198 1.81 -11.30 -3.07
CA VAL A 198 0.83 -10.26 -3.44
C VAL A 198 1.41 -8.85 -3.40
N TRP A 199 2.27 -8.50 -2.44
CA TRP A 199 2.88 -7.17 -2.41
C TRP A 199 4.26 -7.24 -1.78
N CYS A 200 5.26 -6.73 -2.50
CA CYS A 200 6.56 -6.46 -1.91
C CYS A 200 6.58 -5.01 -1.40
N HIS A 201 6.72 -4.81 -0.08
CA HIS A 201 7.30 -3.56 0.42
C HIS A 201 8.71 -3.44 -0.19
N PRO A 202 9.19 -2.26 -0.59
CA PRO A 202 10.54 -2.14 -1.11
C PRO A 202 11.54 -2.51 0.01
N PRO A 203 12.28 -3.63 -0.07
CA PRO A 203 13.54 -3.73 0.64
C PRO A 203 14.59 -3.03 -0.24
N GLN A 204 15.76 -2.74 0.31
CA GLN A 204 16.89 -2.09 -0.39
C GLN A 204 17.48 -2.89 -1.58
N SER A 205 16.74 -3.85 -2.14
CA SER A 205 17.09 -4.66 -3.29
C SER A 205 15.84 -5.04 -4.08
N LEU A 206 15.23 -4.07 -4.76
CA LEU A 206 14.54 -4.38 -6.01
C LEU A 206 15.59 -4.95 -6.97
N GLY A 207 15.69 -6.27 -7.01
CA GLY A 207 16.31 -6.96 -8.12
C GLY A 207 15.53 -6.62 -9.39
N SER A 208 16.03 -5.62 -10.13
CA SER A 208 15.73 -5.32 -11.54
C SER A 208 14.75 -4.19 -11.90
N LEU A 209 14.14 -3.45 -10.98
CA LEU A 209 13.34 -2.25 -11.31
C LEU A 209 13.89 -1.02 -10.59
N GLY A 210 14.64 -0.19 -11.32
CA GLY A 210 15.03 1.14 -10.87
C GLY A 210 13.92 2.13 -11.22
N PHE A 211 13.45 2.91 -10.24
CA PHE A 211 12.44 3.94 -10.44
C PHE A 211 13.07 5.33 -10.36
N PHE A 212 12.73 6.20 -11.30
CA PHE A 212 12.87 7.64 -11.18
C PHE A 212 11.44 8.19 -11.09
N CYS A 213 11.15 9.19 -10.25
CA CYS A 213 9.79 9.71 -10.07
C CYS A 213 9.75 11.19 -10.46
N HIS A 214 8.85 11.57 -11.37
CA HIS A 214 8.57 12.97 -11.68
C HIS A 214 7.17 13.30 -11.15
N LEU A 215 7.09 14.27 -10.23
CA LEU A 215 5.86 14.66 -9.56
C LEU A 215 5.56 16.13 -9.85
N GLU A 216 4.41 16.42 -10.45
CA GLU A 216 3.91 17.79 -10.57
C GLU A 216 2.97 18.08 -9.39
N LEU A 217 3.36 19.06 -8.57
CA LEU A 217 2.57 19.56 -7.45
C LEU A 217 2.08 20.97 -7.78
N ILE A 218 0.76 21.15 -7.76
CA ILE A 218 0.14 22.47 -7.89
C ILE A 218 -0.37 22.88 -6.51
N TRP A 219 0.19 23.97 -5.97
CA TRP A 219 -0.26 24.55 -4.70
C TRP A 219 -1.10 25.79 -4.96
N GLY A 220 -2.35 25.78 -4.47
CA GLY A 220 -3.27 26.91 -4.54
C GLY A 220 -3.59 27.43 -3.14
N CYS A 221 -3.35 28.72 -2.92
CA CYS A 221 -3.80 29.44 -1.73
C CYS A 221 -5.13 30.13 -2.08
N THR A 222 -6.21 29.84 -1.34
CA THR A 222 -7.51 30.53 -1.45
C THR A 222 -7.70 31.50 -0.31
#